data_AF-A0A5S4VY19-F1
#
_entry.id   AF-A0A5S4VY19-F1
#
_cell.length_a   1.000
_cell.length_b   1.000
_cell.length_c   1.000
_cell.angle_alpha   90.00
_cell.angle_beta   90.00
_cell.angle_gamma   90.00
#
_symmetry.space_group_name_H-M   'P 1'
#
loop_
_entity.id
_entity.type
_entity.pdbx_description
1 polymer ?
#
loop_
_entity_poly.entity_id
_entity_poly.type
_entity_poly.pdbx_seq_one_letter_code
_entity_poly.pdbx_strand_id
1 'polypeptide(L)'
;MVTRLDLIVQDLPSLHCYSNDLARRLGTSVRTLQVASRRVNGMSLHAYLRLKRLLAVRDQLSTGLLTVKAAALGNGFWHLGDFSRLYAKTFGEMPSETLARAKRVTQP
;
A
#
# COMPACT_ATOMS: atom_id res chain seq x y z
N MET A 1 24.96 -11.62 -3.80
CA MET A 1 23.81 -11.92 -4.71
C MET A 1 22.46 -11.57 -4.06
N VAL A 2 22.22 -10.32 -3.61
CA VAL A 2 20.92 -9.90 -3.03
C VAL A 2 20.42 -8.56 -3.62
N THR A 3 21.09 -8.01 -4.63
CA THR A 3 20.98 -6.57 -4.98
C THR A 3 19.99 -6.24 -6.11
N ARG A 4 19.11 -7.16 -6.54
CA ARG A 4 18.31 -6.93 -7.77
C ARG A 4 16.80 -6.77 -7.59
N LEU A 5 16.24 -7.12 -6.43
CA LEU A 5 14.80 -6.98 -6.18
C LEU A 5 14.42 -5.59 -5.64
N ASP A 6 15.31 -4.94 -4.89
CA ASP A 6 15.05 -3.60 -4.35
C ASP A 6 14.89 -2.54 -5.46
N LEU A 7 15.66 -2.70 -6.55
CA LEU A 7 15.60 -1.82 -7.72
C LEU A 7 14.26 -1.93 -8.47
N ILE A 8 13.62 -3.10 -8.43
CA ILE A 8 12.37 -3.35 -9.16
C ILE A 8 11.17 -2.80 -8.40
N VAL A 9 11.27 -2.73 -7.06
CA VAL A 9 10.20 -2.21 -6.20
C VAL A 9 10.15 -0.68 -6.21
N GLN A 10 11.25 0.00 -6.55
CA GLN A 10 11.30 1.47 -6.60
C GLN A 10 10.59 2.07 -7.82
N ASP A 11 10.46 1.32 -8.93
CA ASP A 11 9.95 1.84 -10.21
C ASP A 11 8.54 1.33 -10.58
N LEU A 12 7.86 0.67 -9.64
CA LEU A 12 6.52 0.14 -9.89
C LEU A 12 5.46 1.22 -9.70
N PRO A 13 4.72 1.60 -10.77
CA PRO A 13 3.68 2.61 -10.67
C PRO A 13 2.61 2.15 -9.68
N SER A 14 2.41 2.98 -8.67
CA SER A 14 1.78 2.66 -7.39
C SER A 14 0.31 2.24 -7.43
N LEU A 15 -0.34 2.17 -8.59
CA LEU A 15 -1.80 2.15 -8.63
C LEU A 15 -2.49 0.86 -9.09
N HIS A 16 -1.93 0.01 -9.95
CA HIS A 16 -2.76 -1.05 -10.57
C HIS A 16 -2.12 -2.44 -10.74
N CYS A 17 -0.91 -2.68 -10.25
CA CYS A 17 -0.26 -3.97 -10.48
C CYS A 17 -0.82 -5.05 -9.53
N TYR A 18 -1.73 -5.87 -10.05
CA TYR A 18 -1.98 -7.20 -9.50
C TYR A 18 -0.71 -8.06 -9.64
N SER A 19 -0.55 -9.09 -8.80
CA SER A 19 0.61 -9.99 -8.83
C SER A 19 0.89 -10.62 -10.19
N ASN A 20 -0.15 -10.80 -11.01
CA ASN A 20 -0.05 -11.30 -12.38
C ASN A 20 0.67 -10.31 -13.32
N ASP A 21 0.41 -9.01 -13.21
CA ASP A 21 1.07 -8.01 -14.05
C ASP A 21 2.53 -7.84 -13.66
N LEU A 22 2.84 -7.99 -12.37
CA LEU A 22 4.22 -7.99 -11.88
C LEU A 22 5.00 -9.18 -12.44
N ALA A 23 4.41 -10.38 -12.35
CA ALA A 23 4.97 -11.61 -12.86
C ALA A 23 5.26 -11.52 -14.36
N ARG A 24 4.29 -11.00 -15.13
CA ARG A 24 4.46 -10.78 -16.58
C ARG A 24 5.56 -9.77 -16.90
N ARG A 25 5.61 -8.62 -16.20
CA ARG A 25 6.66 -7.61 -16.40
C ARG A 25 8.06 -8.11 -16.05
N LEU A 26 8.15 -9.04 -15.10
CA LEU A 26 9.41 -9.60 -14.63
C LEU A 26 9.81 -10.90 -15.34
N GLY A 27 9.03 -11.35 -16.33
CA GLY A 27 9.28 -12.60 -17.04
C GLY A 27 9.33 -13.82 -16.11
N THR A 28 8.66 -13.74 -14.95
CA THR A 28 8.74 -14.76 -13.90
C THR A 28 7.35 -15.15 -13.43
N SER A 29 7.21 -16.34 -12.85
CA SER A 29 5.91 -16.78 -12.36
C SER A 29 5.56 -16.06 -11.05
N VAL A 30 4.26 -15.83 -10.81
CA VAL A 30 3.75 -15.33 -9.51
C VAL A 30 4.27 -16.17 -8.34
N ARG A 31 4.44 -17.49 -8.56
CA ARG A 31 4.96 -18.43 -7.58
C ARG A 31 6.42 -18.15 -7.24
N THR A 32 7.27 -17.95 -8.24
CA THR A 32 8.68 -17.59 -8.06
C THR A 32 8.80 -16.27 -7.29
N LEU A 33 7.95 -15.32 -7.62
CA LEU A 33 7.95 -14.00 -7.00
C LEU A 33 7.43 -14.02 -5.56
N GLN A 34 6.41 -14.83 -5.27
CA GLN A 34 5.95 -15.09 -3.90
C GLN A 34 7.01 -15.82 -3.05
N VAL A 35 7.72 -16.79 -3.62
CA VAL A 35 8.81 -17.51 -2.93
C VAL A 35 9.99 -16.58 -2.67
N ALA A 36 10.37 -15.76 -3.66
CA ALA A 36 11.45 -14.79 -3.53
C ALA A 36 11.12 -13.71 -2.49
N SER A 37 9.91 -13.13 -2.51
CA SER A 37 9.53 -12.14 -1.48
C SER A 37 9.46 -12.72 -0.08
N ARG A 38 8.98 -13.97 0.09
CA ARG A 38 9.02 -14.62 1.42
C ARG A 38 10.44 -14.84 1.90
N ARG A 39 11.38 -15.18 1.01
CA ARG A 39 12.79 -15.40 1.37
C ARG A 39 13.54 -14.09 1.67
N VAL A 40 13.20 -13.00 1.01
CA VAL A 40 13.91 -11.71 1.16
C VAL A 40 13.32 -10.87 2.30
N ASN A 41 11.99 -10.78 2.42
CA ASN A 41 11.34 -9.87 3.38
C ASN A 41 10.65 -10.59 4.56
N GLY A 42 10.67 -11.93 4.62
CA GLY A 42 9.92 -12.70 5.62
C GLY A 42 8.38 -12.56 5.49
N MET A 43 7.91 -11.83 4.48
CA MET A 43 6.52 -11.45 4.27
C MET A 43 6.12 -11.73 2.81
N SER A 44 4.84 -12.04 2.57
CA SER A 44 4.36 -12.16 1.19
C SER A 44 4.46 -10.80 0.48
N LEU A 45 4.81 -10.80 -0.81
CA LEU A 45 4.84 -9.58 -1.64
C LEU A 45 3.54 -8.76 -1.50
N HIS A 46 2.40 -9.45 -1.47
CA HIS A 46 1.10 -8.83 -1.30
C HIS A 46 0.97 -8.08 0.02
N ALA A 47 1.53 -8.61 1.11
CA ALA A 47 1.54 -7.92 2.39
C ALA A 47 2.42 -6.67 2.35
N TYR A 48 3.57 -6.74 1.69
CA TYR A 48 4.47 -5.60 1.52
C TYR A 48 3.85 -4.49 0.65
N LEU A 49 3.30 -4.83 -0.51
CA LEU A 49 2.61 -3.88 -1.38
C LEU A 49 1.39 -3.25 -0.69
N ARG A 50 0.66 -4.06 0.09
CA ARG A 50 -0.46 -3.60 0.90
C ARG A 50 -0.02 -2.59 1.96
N LEU A 51 1.10 -2.85 2.65
CA LEU A 51 1.67 -1.90 3.60
C LEU A 51 2.09 -0.59 2.92
N LYS A 52 2.77 -0.65 1.77
CA LYS A 52 3.12 0.55 0.98
C LYS A 52 1.88 1.36 0.59
N ARG A 53 0.81 0.72 0.13
CA ARG A 53 -0.46 1.39 -0.19
C ARG A 53 -1.10 2.04 1.03
N LEU A 54 -1.08 1.37 2.18
CA LEU A 54 -1.59 1.92 3.44
C LEU A 54 -0.80 3.17 3.89
N LEU A 55 0.53 3.15 3.72
CA LEU A 55 1.39 4.30 4.01
C LEU A 55 1.10 5.48 3.08
N ALA A 56 0.94 5.23 1.78
CA ALA A 56 0.58 6.26 0.80
C ALA A 56 -0.79 6.90 1.11
N VAL A 57 -1.78 6.09 1.51
CA VAL A 57 -3.08 6.61 1.97
C VAL A 57 -2.91 7.49 3.20
N ARG A 58 -2.11 7.08 4.18
CA ARG A 58 -1.86 7.87 5.40
C ARG A 58 -1.24 9.23 5.07
N ASP A 59 -0.25 9.25 4.19
CA ASP A 59 0.40 10.48 3.73
C ASP A 59 -0.61 11.43 3.06
N GLN A 60 -1.40 10.88 2.13
CA GLN A 60 -2.48 11.62 1.47
C GLN A 60 -3.53 12.16 2.45
N LEU A 61 -3.95 11.38 3.45
CA LEU A 61 -4.91 11.83 4.46
C LEU A 61 -4.32 12.87 5.42
N SER A 62 -3.01 12.82 5.65
CA SER A 62 -2.29 13.78 6.50
C SER A 62 -2.23 15.17 5.88
N THR A 63 -2.37 15.29 4.56
CA THR A 63 -2.52 16.59 3.88
C THR A 63 -3.86 17.27 4.16
N GLY A 64 -4.88 16.51 4.61
CA GLY A 64 -6.24 17.03 4.82
C GLY A 64 -7.03 17.32 3.53
N LEU A 65 -6.41 17.20 2.35
CA LEU A 65 -6.99 17.57 1.05
C LEU A 65 -7.94 16.50 0.49
N LEU A 66 -7.69 15.23 0.82
CA LEU A 66 -8.46 14.10 0.29
C LEU A 66 -9.40 13.50 1.34
N THR A 67 -10.53 12.97 0.88
CA THR A 67 -11.40 12.16 1.74
C THR A 67 -10.84 10.75 1.90
N VAL A 68 -11.19 10.08 3.00
CA VAL A 68 -10.85 8.67 3.23
C VAL A 68 -11.24 7.79 2.03
N LYS A 69 -12.40 8.05 1.44
CA LYS A 69 -12.89 7.33 0.26
C LYS A 69 -12.01 7.58 -0.98
N ALA A 70 -11.68 8.83 -1.27
CA ALA A 70 -10.84 9.18 -2.42
C ALA A 70 -9.44 8.59 -2.30
N ALA A 71 -8.82 8.70 -1.12
CA ALA A 71 -7.49 8.13 -0.87
C ALA A 71 -7.51 6.60 -0.96
N ALA A 72 -8.52 5.93 -0.39
CA ALA A 72 -8.65 4.48 -0.46
C ALA A 72 -8.81 3.98 -1.91
N LEU A 73 -9.74 4.55 -2.68
CA LEU A 73 -9.97 4.17 -4.08
C LEU A 73 -8.75 4.46 -4.96
N GLY A 74 -8.11 5.62 -4.78
CA GLY A 74 -6.89 6.00 -5.49
C GLY A 74 -5.69 5.10 -5.23
N ASN A 75 -5.69 4.33 -4.12
CA ASN A 75 -4.65 3.36 -3.80
C ASN A 75 -5.10 1.90 -4.01
N GLY A 76 -6.21 1.68 -4.71
CA GLY A 76 -6.71 0.35 -5.09
C GLY A 76 -7.44 -0.40 -3.99
N PHE A 77 -8.00 0.30 -3.00
CA PHE A 77 -8.89 -0.27 -1.99
C PHE A 77 -10.36 -0.05 -2.38
N TRP A 78 -10.99 -1.08 -2.91
CA TRP A 78 -12.39 -1.05 -3.36
C TRP A 78 -13.38 -1.32 -2.21
N HIS A 79 -12.96 -2.04 -1.17
CA HIS A 79 -13.79 -2.37 0.00
C HIS A 79 -13.40 -1.50 1.20
N LEU A 80 -14.11 -0.39 1.40
CA LEU A 80 -13.82 0.61 2.45
C LEU A 80 -13.86 0.04 3.88
N GLY A 81 -14.73 -0.94 4.14
CA GLY A 81 -14.83 -1.61 5.45
C GLY A 81 -13.59 -2.47 5.76
N ASP A 82 -13.14 -3.27 4.79
CA ASP A 82 -11.91 -4.07 4.93
C ASP A 82 -10.67 -3.19 5.01
N PHE A 83 -10.63 -2.13 4.19
CA PHE A 83 -9.57 -1.13 4.27
C PHE A 83 -9.49 -0.49 5.65
N SER A 84 -10.60 -0.03 6.22
CA SER A 84 -10.60 0.61 7.54
C SER A 84 -10.13 -0.35 8.63
N ARG A 85 -10.59 -1.61 8.62
CA ARG A 85 -10.12 -2.65 9.55
C ARG A 85 -8.62 -2.94 9.40
N LEU A 86 -8.16 -3.05 8.16
CA LEU A 86 -6.76 -3.31 7.84
C LEU A 86 -5.86 -2.13 8.26
N TYR A 87 -6.32 -0.90 8.02
CA TYR A 87 -5.61 0.32 8.40
C TYR A 87 -5.48 0.41 9.93
N ALA A 88 -6.59 0.20 10.66
CA ALA A 88 -6.59 0.17 12.12
C ALA A 88 -5.69 -0.94 12.67
N LYS A 89 -5.69 -2.14 12.07
CA LYS A 89 -4.79 -3.23 12.47
C LYS A 89 -3.30 -2.89 12.24
N THR A 90 -2.99 -2.05 11.26
CA THR A 90 -1.62 -1.70 10.88
C THR A 90 -1.08 -0.51 11.65
N PHE A 91 -1.90 0.52 11.88
CA PHE A 91 -1.50 1.79 12.48
C PHE A 91 -2.06 2.05 13.88
N GLY A 92 -3.03 1.26 14.34
CA GLY A 92 -3.69 1.45 15.63
C GLY A 92 -4.69 2.62 15.67
N GLU A 93 -4.88 3.34 14.57
CA GLU A 93 -5.87 4.42 14.42
C GLU A 93 -6.72 4.20 13.17
N MET A 94 -7.92 4.77 13.12
CA MET A 94 -8.76 4.73 11.91
C MET A 94 -8.32 5.79 10.89
N PRO A 95 -8.50 5.55 9.59
CA PRO A 95 -8.14 6.53 8.56
C PRO A 95 -8.96 7.83 8.68
N SER A 96 -10.18 7.75 9.23
CA SER A 96 -10.99 8.92 9.59
C SER A 96 -10.37 9.75 10.71
N GLU A 97 -9.70 9.12 11.68
CA GLU A 97 -9.01 9.81 12.77
C GLU A 97 -7.77 10.53 12.26
N THR A 98 -6.98 9.88 11.39
CA THR A 98 -5.85 10.53 10.71
C THR A 98 -6.31 11.77 9.94
N LEU A 99 -7.40 11.66 9.16
CA LEU A 99 -7.95 12.80 8.41
C LEU A 99 -8.50 13.89 9.34
N ALA A 100 -9.21 13.54 10.41
CA ALA A 100 -9.73 14.50 11.37
C ALA A 100 -8.61 15.26 12.08
N ARG A 101 -7.51 14.57 12.40
CA ARG A 101 -6.30 15.17 12.96
C ARG A 101 -5.66 16.15 11.99
N ALA A 102 -5.51 15.76 10.72
CA ALA A 102 -4.97 16.64 9.68
C ALA A 102 -5.81 17.91 9.52
N LYS A 103 -7.14 17.78 9.44
CA LYS A 103 -8.04 18.93 9.29
C LYS A 103 -8.00 19.90 10.47
N ARG A 104 -7.81 19.41 11.70
CA ARG A 104 -7.64 20.27 12.89
C ARG A 104 -6.33 21.05 12.87
N VAL A 105 -5.28 20.51 12.25
CA VAL A 105 -3.99 21.21 12.12
C VAL A 105 -4.05 22.26 11.00
N THR A 106 -4.84 22.01 9.95
CA THR A 106 -4.98 22.93 8.80
C THR A 106 -6.00 24.05 9.03
N GLN A 107 -6.90 23.95 10.01
CA GLN A 107 -7.79 25.05 10.40
C GLN A 107 -7.13 25.89 11.52
N PRO A 108 -6.66 27.12 11.23
CA PRO A 108 -6.22 28.07 12.25
C PRO A 108 -7.39 28.64 13.06
#